data_AF-A0A261SF19-F1
#
_entry.id   AF-A0A261SF19-F1
#
_cell.length_a   1.000
_cell.length_b   1.000
_cell.length_c   1.000
_cell.angle_alpha   90.00
_cell.angle_beta   90.00
_cell.angle_gamma   90.00
#
_symmetry.space_group_name_H-M   'P 1'
#
loop_
_entity.id
_entity.type
_entity.pdbx_description
1 polymer ?
#
loop_
_entity_poly.entity_id
_entity_poly.type
_entity_poly.pdbx_seq_one_letter_code
_entity_poly.pdbx_strand_id
1 'polypeptide(L)'
;MNPTINKWGIPVLAGLVTGYLVQGPLQFWLYGTAPFLAPLLALAVAALVAWILARRVAEDRRLGWALVTVGVAVGFYAFAVLVPTLFQQGGLDRDEKTAAFFVFLIMGLPMIVIMLGLIIGGVVLLRRARRARLR
;
A
#
# COMPACT_ATOMS: atom_id res chain seq x y z
N MET A 1 -16.30 1.53 -24.12
CA MET A 1 -16.02 1.74 -22.68
C MET A 1 -16.28 3.19 -22.34
N ASN A 2 -17.07 3.47 -21.29
CA ASN A 2 -17.52 4.82 -20.95
C ASN A 2 -16.33 5.69 -20.46
N PRO A 3 -15.98 6.81 -21.12
CA PRO A 3 -14.75 7.58 -20.84
C PRO A 3 -14.66 8.16 -19.42
N THR A 4 -15.78 8.22 -18.70
CA THR A 4 -15.87 8.67 -17.30
C THR A 4 -15.34 7.64 -16.30
N ILE A 5 -15.55 6.35 -16.55
CA ILE A 5 -15.10 5.26 -15.66
C ILE A 5 -13.56 5.16 -15.66
N ASN A 6 -12.90 5.31 -16.81
CA ASN A 6 -11.44 5.34 -16.85
C ASN A 6 -10.84 6.62 -16.22
N LYS A 7 -11.58 7.75 -16.26
CA LYS A 7 -11.10 9.01 -15.68
C LYS A 7 -11.05 9.00 -14.15
N TRP A 8 -12.00 8.33 -13.50
CA TRP A 8 -12.12 8.37 -12.04
C TRP A 8 -12.06 7.00 -11.37
N GLY A 9 -12.35 5.91 -12.07
CA GLY A 9 -12.36 4.55 -11.52
C GLY A 9 -10.99 4.13 -10.99
N ILE A 10 -9.92 4.26 -11.79
CA ILE A 10 -8.56 3.89 -11.35
C ILE A 10 -8.11 4.74 -10.14
N PRO A 11 -8.21 6.08 -10.18
CA PRO A 11 -7.86 6.91 -9.01
C PRO A 11 -8.66 6.56 -7.75
N VAL A 12 -9.98 6.40 -7.85
CA VAL A 12 -10.83 6.12 -6.69
C VAL A 12 -10.53 4.74 -6.12
N LEU A 13 -10.41 3.71 -6.96
CA LEU A 13 -10.06 2.36 -6.50
C LEU A 13 -8.68 2.34 -5.85
N ALA A 14 -7.67 2.95 -6.46
CA ALA A 14 -6.33 3.03 -5.90
C ALA A 14 -6.32 3.80 -4.57
N GLY A 15 -7.07 4.89 -4.47
CA GLY A 15 -7.24 5.65 -3.23
C GLY A 15 -7.88 4.81 -2.13
N LEU A 16 -9.02 4.16 -2.41
CA LEU A 16 -9.72 3.31 -1.44
C LEU A 16 -8.85 2.15 -0.94
N VAL A 17 -8.18 1.44 -1.86
CA VAL A 17 -7.26 0.35 -1.50
C VAL A 17 -6.11 0.87 -0.65
N THR A 18 -5.52 2.01 -1.03
CA THR A 18 -4.44 2.64 -0.25
C THR A 18 -4.91 3.03 1.15
N GLY A 19 -6.07 3.69 1.27
CA GLY A 19 -6.64 4.06 2.57
C GLY A 19 -6.90 2.85 3.45
N TYR A 20 -7.50 1.79 2.90
CA TYR A 20 -7.73 0.53 3.60
C TYR A 20 -6.43 -0.09 4.13
N LEU A 21 -5.39 -0.16 3.29
CA LEU A 21 -4.09 -0.71 3.67
C LEU A 21 -3.38 0.15 4.73
N VAL A 22 -3.58 1.46 4.73
CA VAL A 22 -2.94 2.36 5.71
C VAL A 22 -3.74 2.45 7.02
N GLN A 23 -5.02 2.06 7.03
CA GLN A 23 -5.87 2.12 8.23
C GLN A 23 -5.32 1.29 9.39
N GLY A 24 -4.96 0.02 9.16
CA GLY A 24 -4.40 -0.86 10.20
C GLY A 24 -3.13 -0.26 10.85
N PRO A 25 -2.13 0.15 10.05
CA PRO A 25 -0.99 0.91 10.53
C PRO A 25 -1.38 2.15 11.33
N LEU A 26 -2.27 3.00 10.82
CA LEU A 26 -2.70 4.21 11.54
C LEU A 26 -3.35 3.88 12.89
N GLN A 27 -4.16 2.82 12.97
CA GLN A 27 -4.75 2.36 14.22
C GLN A 27 -3.68 1.90 15.21
N PHE A 28 -2.67 1.16 14.75
CA PHE A 28 -1.56 0.72 15.58
C PHE A 28 -0.74 1.91 16.12
N TRP A 29 -0.41 2.88 15.27
CA TRP A 29 0.37 4.06 15.65
C TRP A 29 -0.38 5.03 16.56
N LEU A 30 -1.70 5.14 16.40
CA LEU A 30 -2.56 5.99 17.23
C LEU A 30 -3.13 5.26 18.45
N TYR A 31 -2.71 4.01 18.66
CA TYR A 31 -3.14 3.21 19.80
C TYR A 31 -2.78 3.92 21.11
N GLY A 32 -3.75 4.03 22.02
CA GLY A 32 -3.57 4.72 23.32
C GLY A 32 -3.63 6.25 23.29
N THR A 33 -3.72 6.89 22.11
CA THR A 33 -3.87 8.36 22.01
C THR A 33 -5.23 8.75 21.43
N ALA A 34 -5.49 8.40 20.16
CA ALA A 34 -6.73 8.77 19.48
C ALA A 34 -7.09 7.74 18.38
N PRO A 35 -7.38 6.48 18.74
CA PRO A 35 -7.60 5.40 17.78
C PRO A 35 -8.80 5.64 16.85
N PHE A 36 -9.79 6.44 17.30
CA PHE A 36 -10.96 6.82 16.50
C PHE A 36 -10.62 7.75 15.32
N LEU A 37 -9.45 8.40 15.31
CA LEU A 37 -9.00 9.24 14.19
C LEU A 37 -8.41 8.42 13.04
N ALA A 38 -7.95 7.19 13.29
CA ALA A 38 -7.36 6.34 12.27
C ALA A 38 -8.25 6.12 11.03
N PRO A 39 -9.56 5.80 11.14
CA PRO A 39 -10.42 5.69 9.96
C PRO A 39 -10.61 7.03 9.24
N LEU A 40 -10.66 8.16 9.95
CA LEU A 40 -10.78 9.49 9.33
C LEU A 40 -9.51 9.85 8.54
N LEU A 41 -8.34 9.55 9.10
CA LEU A 41 -7.05 9.75 8.43
C LEU A 41 -6.88 8.80 7.25
N ALA A 42 -7.32 7.53 7.37
CA ALA A 42 -7.31 6.57 6.27
C ALA A 42 -8.18 7.04 5.10
N LEU A 43 -9.38 7.58 5.39
CA LEU A 43 -10.25 8.20 4.38
C LEU A 43 -9.62 9.45 3.77
N ALA A 44 -8.96 10.29 4.57
CA ALA A 44 -8.24 11.46 4.08
C ALA A 44 -7.11 11.06 3.12
N VAL A 45 -6.33 10.02 3.46
CA VAL A 45 -5.31 9.44 2.58
C VAL A 45 -5.93 8.88 1.30
N ALA A 46 -7.04 8.15 1.39
CA ALA A 46 -7.74 7.63 0.22
C ALA A 46 -8.19 8.74 -0.74
N ALA A 47 -8.82 9.78 -0.18
CA ALA A 47 -9.27 10.94 -0.94
C ALA A 47 -8.09 11.69 -1.56
N LEU A 48 -6.99 11.86 -0.81
CA LEU A 48 -5.78 12.53 -1.30
C LEU A 48 -5.14 11.76 -2.46
N VAL A 49 -4.97 10.45 -2.33
CA VAL A 49 -4.39 9.59 -3.38
C VAL A 49 -5.27 9.61 -4.62
N ALA A 50 -6.58 9.44 -4.46
CA ALA A 50 -7.53 9.51 -5.58
C ALA A 50 -7.48 10.88 -6.28
N TRP A 51 -7.44 11.96 -5.51
CA TRP A 51 -7.35 13.31 -6.06
C TRP A 51 -6.04 13.56 -6.81
N ILE A 52 -4.89 13.15 -6.25
CA ILE A 52 -3.58 13.29 -6.90
C ILE A 52 -3.55 12.50 -8.21
N LEU A 53 -3.97 11.23 -8.20
CA LEU A 53 -4.00 10.39 -9.39
C LEU A 53 -4.95 10.97 -10.47
N ALA A 54 -6.09 11.53 -10.07
CA ALA A 54 -7.03 12.11 -11.02
C ALA A 54 -6.56 13.47 -11.58
N ARG A 55 -5.96 14.33 -10.76
CA ARG A 55 -5.68 15.73 -11.14
C ARG A 55 -4.24 15.99 -11.55
N ARG A 56 -3.26 15.26 -11.01
CA ARG A 56 -1.83 15.52 -11.20
C ARG A 56 -1.14 14.50 -12.09
N VAL A 57 -1.77 13.35 -12.34
CA VAL A 57 -1.19 12.27 -13.15
C VAL A 57 -1.90 12.18 -14.50
N ALA A 58 -1.11 12.22 -15.57
CA ALA A 58 -1.59 12.04 -16.94
C ALA A 58 -2.20 10.64 -17.13
N GLU A 59 -3.28 10.55 -17.92
CA GLU A 59 -4.11 9.34 -18.06
C GLU A 59 -3.28 8.09 -18.43
N ASP A 60 -2.30 8.24 -19.32
CA ASP A 60 -1.37 7.19 -19.78
C ASP A 60 -0.46 6.64 -18.67
N ARG A 61 -0.27 7.39 -17.58
CA ARG A 61 0.61 7.03 -16.45
C ARG A 61 -0.15 6.68 -15.18
N ARG A 62 -1.48 6.87 -15.14
CA ARG A 62 -2.29 6.68 -13.92
C ARG A 62 -2.21 5.27 -13.36
N LEU A 63 -2.33 4.25 -14.20
CA LEU A 63 -2.30 2.86 -13.75
C LEU A 63 -0.92 2.48 -13.18
N GLY A 64 0.16 2.99 -13.80
CA GLY A 64 1.51 2.79 -13.29
C GLY A 64 1.73 3.42 -11.92
N TRP A 65 1.30 4.66 -11.73
CA TRP A 65 1.36 5.32 -10.42
C TRP A 65 0.45 4.67 -9.38
N ALA A 66 -0.77 4.27 -9.77
CA ALA A 66 -1.69 3.58 -8.88
C ALA A 66 -1.07 2.29 -8.30
N LEU A 67 -0.43 1.48 -9.15
CA LEU A 67 0.27 0.26 -8.71
C LEU A 67 1.44 0.56 -7.78
N VAL A 68 2.24 1.60 -8.08
CA VAL A 68 3.35 2.01 -7.19
C VAL A 68 2.80 2.46 -5.84
N THR A 69 1.78 3.32 -5.82
CA THR A 69 1.19 3.83 -4.57
C THR A 69 0.58 2.71 -3.73
N VAL A 70 -0.17 1.79 -4.35
CA VAL A 70 -0.72 0.62 -3.65
C VAL A 70 0.40 -0.29 -3.17
N GLY A 71 1.44 -0.52 -3.97
CA GLY A 71 2.62 -1.29 -3.57
C GLY A 71 3.31 -0.71 -2.33
N VAL A 72 3.53 0.61 -2.29
CA VAL A 72 4.08 1.30 -1.11
C VAL A 72 3.16 1.14 0.10
N ALA A 73 1.84 1.22 -0.08
CA ALA A 73 0.87 1.02 0.98
C ALA A 73 0.89 -0.41 1.55
N VAL A 74 1.05 -1.42 0.69
CA VAL A 74 1.26 -2.83 1.11
C VAL A 74 2.55 -2.94 1.93
N GLY A 75 3.63 -2.29 1.52
CA GLY A 75 4.88 -2.25 2.29
C GLY A 75 4.71 -1.63 3.67
N PHE A 76 3.98 -0.51 3.76
CA PHE A 76 3.68 0.13 5.03
C PHE A 76 2.81 -0.76 5.93
N TYR A 77 1.80 -1.43 5.36
CA TYR A 77 0.98 -2.41 6.07
C TYR A 77 1.81 -3.58 6.60
N ALA A 78 2.62 -4.19 5.74
CA ALA A 78 3.50 -5.29 6.08
C ALA A 78 4.47 -4.88 7.21
N PHE A 79 5.07 -3.69 7.12
CA PHE A 79 5.93 -3.17 8.17
C PHE A 79 5.19 -3.04 9.50
N ALA A 80 4.00 -2.43 9.52
CA ALA A 80 3.24 -2.26 10.75
C ALA A 80 2.81 -3.58 11.40
N VAL A 81 2.53 -4.62 10.61
CA VAL A 81 2.13 -5.94 11.11
C VAL A 81 3.33 -6.78 11.55
N LEU A 82 4.43 -6.76 10.79
CA LEU A 82 5.56 -7.66 10.99
C LEU A 82 6.58 -7.11 11.99
N VAL A 83 6.75 -5.80 12.10
CA VAL A 83 7.71 -5.20 13.03
C VAL A 83 7.42 -5.57 14.48
N PRO A 84 6.19 -5.50 15.00
CA PRO A 84 5.89 -5.96 16.36
C PRO A 84 6.33 -7.41 16.59
N THR A 85 6.08 -8.31 15.61
CA THR A 85 6.45 -9.73 15.72
C THR A 85 7.97 -9.98 15.72
N LEU A 86 8.76 -9.08 15.14
CA LEU A 86 10.22 -9.19 15.09
C LEU A 86 10.92 -8.51 16.27
N PHE A 87 10.37 -7.41 16.79
CA PHE A 87 11.01 -6.58 17.81
C PHE A 87 10.49 -6.85 19.24
N GLN A 88 9.36 -7.54 19.41
CA GLN A 88 8.88 -7.97 20.74
C GLN A 88 9.47 -9.31 21.21
N GLN A 89 10.61 -9.76 20.65
CA GLN A 89 11.24 -11.03 21.01
C GLN A 89 11.98 -11.04 22.37
N GLY A 90 12.04 -9.90 23.06
CA GLY A 90 12.62 -9.80 24.39
C GLY A 90 11.74 -10.52 25.42
N GLY A 91 12.21 -11.66 25.93
CA GLY A 91 11.49 -12.48 26.91
C GLY A 91 10.82 -13.74 26.34
N LEU A 92 10.88 -13.95 25.02
CA LEU A 92 10.36 -15.17 24.38
C LEU A 92 11.34 -16.34 24.50
N ASP A 93 10.80 -17.53 24.77
CA ASP A 93 11.54 -18.78 24.75
C ASP A 93 11.93 -19.19 23.32
N ARG A 94 12.84 -20.17 23.20
CA ARG A 94 13.39 -20.62 21.90
C ARG A 94 12.29 -21.05 20.92
N ASP A 95 11.26 -21.71 21.40
CA ASP A 95 10.17 -22.24 20.58
C ASP A 95 9.26 -21.10 20.09
N GLU A 96 9.02 -20.09 20.93
CA GLU A 96 8.23 -18.91 20.60
C GLU A 96 8.93 -18.02 19.57
N LYS A 97 10.26 -17.86 19.66
CA LYS A 97 11.06 -17.17 18.64
C LYS A 97 11.01 -17.88 17.30
N THR A 98 11.04 -19.22 17.33
CA THR A 98 10.94 -20.05 16.13
C THR A 98 9.55 -19.93 15.51
N ALA A 99 8.49 -19.95 16.32
CA ALA A 99 7.12 -19.72 15.87
C ALA A 99 6.95 -18.33 15.24
N ALA A 100 7.46 -17.26 15.87
CA ALA A 100 7.43 -15.91 15.34
C ALA A 100 8.17 -15.80 13.98
N PHE A 101 9.30 -16.49 13.83
CA PHE A 101 10.02 -16.57 12.56
C PHE A 101 9.18 -17.24 11.45
N PHE A 102 8.52 -18.36 11.75
CA PHE A 102 7.64 -19.01 10.76
C PHE A 102 6.42 -18.15 10.40
N VAL A 103 5.84 -17.42 11.36
CA VAL A 103 4.78 -16.45 11.08
C VAL A 103 5.28 -15.36 10.13
N PHE A 104 6.48 -14.82 10.37
CA PHE A 104 7.08 -13.85 9.46
C PHE A 104 7.34 -14.44 8.07
N LEU A 105 7.81 -15.68 7.98
CA LEU A 105 8.07 -16.34 6.70
C LEU A 105 6.76 -16.56 5.90
N ILE A 106 5.71 -17.05 6.57
CA ILE A 106 4.44 -17.40 5.94
C ILE A 106 3.64 -16.16 5.57
N MET A 107 3.63 -15.13 6.43
CA MET A 107 2.82 -13.92 6.21
C MET A 107 3.62 -12.80 5.54
N GLY A 108 4.88 -12.63 5.91
CA GLY A 108 5.71 -11.52 5.45
C GLY A 108 6.26 -11.72 4.05
N LEU A 109 6.75 -12.92 3.72
CA LEU A 109 7.35 -13.17 2.40
C LEU A 109 6.35 -12.95 1.24
N PRO A 110 5.09 -13.44 1.31
CA PRO A 110 4.08 -13.14 0.30
C PRO A 110 3.78 -11.63 0.20
N MET A 111 3.70 -10.91 1.32
CA MET A 111 3.46 -9.46 1.29
C MET A 111 4.60 -8.70 0.62
N ILE A 112 5.86 -9.08 0.87
CA ILE A 112 7.03 -8.49 0.21
C ILE A 112 7.00 -8.78 -1.30
N VAL A 113 6.67 -10.01 -1.69
CA VAL A 113 6.54 -10.39 -3.11
C VAL A 113 5.44 -9.57 -3.79
N ILE A 114 4.27 -9.42 -3.16
CA ILE A 114 3.17 -8.59 -3.68
C ILE A 114 3.60 -7.12 -3.79
N MET A 115 4.20 -6.56 -2.74
CA MET A 115 4.73 -5.19 -2.74
C MET A 115 5.68 -4.96 -3.92
N LEU A 116 6.68 -5.83 -4.06
CA LEU A 116 7.68 -5.71 -5.12
C LEU A 116 7.04 -5.89 -6.50
N GLY A 117 6.14 -6.86 -6.66
CA GLY A 117 5.41 -7.09 -7.91
C GLY A 117 4.61 -5.86 -8.35
N LEU A 118 3.91 -5.22 -7.42
CA LEU A 118 3.13 -4.00 -7.68
C LEU A 118 4.04 -2.82 -8.04
N ILE A 119 5.12 -2.60 -7.29
CA ILE A 119 6.06 -1.50 -7.55
C ILE A 119 6.77 -1.70 -8.89
N ILE A 120 7.33 -2.89 -9.13
CA ILE A 120 8.04 -3.21 -10.38
C ILE A 120 7.08 -3.12 -11.57
N GLY A 121 5.90 -3.74 -11.46
CA GLY A 121 4.86 -3.68 -12.49
C GLY A 121 4.44 -2.23 -12.81
N GLY A 122 4.22 -1.42 -11.77
CA GLY A 122 3.92 0.00 -11.91
C GLY A 122 5.03 0.78 -12.61
N VAL A 123 6.29 0.59 -12.21
CA VAL A 123 7.46 1.23 -12.83
C VAL A 123 7.62 0.82 -14.30
N VAL A 124 7.41 -0.46 -14.63
CA VAL A 124 7.47 -0.95 -16.02
C VAL A 124 6.42 -0.26 -16.89
N LEU A 125 5.19 -0.10 -16.39
CA LEU A 125 4.12 0.60 -17.09
C LEU A 125 4.44 2.09 -17.29
N LEU A 126 5.00 2.75 -16.28
CA LEU A 126 5.45 4.15 -16.41
C LEU A 126 6.54 4.29 -17.47
N ARG A 127 7.49 3.34 -17.55
CA ARG A 127 8.53 3.31 -18.58
C ARG A 127 7.95 3.09 -19.97
N ARG A 128 6.94 2.21 -20.11
CA ARG A 128 6.25 1.97 -21.40
C ARG A 128 5.50 3.21 -21.87
N ALA A 129 4.72 3.86 -20.99
CA ALA A 129 4.01 5.10 -21.31
C ALA A 129 4.96 6.22 -21.75
N ARG A 130 6.13 6.34 -21.12
CA ARG A 130 7.17 7.30 -21.55
C ARG A 130 7.67 7.01 -22.97
N ARG A 131 7.92 5.75 -23.31
CA ARG A 131 8.39 5.36 -24.66
C ARG A 131 7.33 5.60 -25.74
N ALA A 132 6.05 5.39 -25.41
CA ALA A 132 4.95 5.62 -26.33
C ALA A 132 4.76 7.10 -26.70
N ARG A 133 5.13 8.05 -25.81
CA ARG A 133 5.08 9.50 -26.10
C ARG A 133 6.24 10.02 -26.96
N LEU A 134 7.31 9.25 -27.13
CA LEU A 134 8.51 9.65 -27.87
C LEU A 134 8.53 9.10 -29.31
N ARG A 135 7.50 8.34 -29.69
CA ARG A 135 7.24 7.85 -31.04
C ARG A 135 6.08 8.62 -31.63
#